data_AF-A0A920NQW3-F1
#
_entry.id   AF-A0A920NQW3-F1
#
_cell.length_a   1.000
_cell.length_b   1.000
_cell.length_c   1.000
_cell.angle_alpha   90.00
_cell.angle_beta   90.00
_cell.angle_gamma   90.00
#
_symmetry.space_group_name_H-M   'P 1'
#
loop_
_entity.id
_entity.type
_entity.pdbx_description
1 polymer ?
#
loop_
_entity_poly.entity_id
_entity_poly.type
_entity_poly.pdbx_seq_one_letter_code
_entity_poly.pdbx_strand_id
1 'polypeptide(L)'
;MNVRLVDYNRHKCEWIANELENTMVIDGDGTDLELLKSEDIDAVDSFITVTENEQTNLISGLLAHHFGVEQTIMHISTTEFLPIIQETGIGSVISKNMSTVNSILRQIRSDLSETQVMTFDEIDVDVLELKPDKGSPVCSQPLSEISFPKASIVGVINHHGHLTIARGSSQLTEEDTALVFAKNSVTDKVRKLFLA
;
A
#
# COMPACT_ATOMS: atom_id res chain seq x y z
N MET A 1 -17.56 -9.67 -12.41
CA MET A 1 -16.64 -8.56 -12.69
C MET A 1 -16.68 -8.33 -14.18
N ASN A 2 -17.08 -7.14 -14.63
CA ASN A 2 -17.09 -6.77 -16.05
C ASN A 2 -15.86 -5.92 -16.30
N VAL A 3 -14.95 -6.37 -17.16
CA VAL A 3 -13.67 -5.70 -17.41
C VAL A 3 -13.66 -5.21 -18.85
N ARG A 4 -13.30 -3.93 -19.01
CA ARG A 4 -13.02 -3.31 -20.30
C ARG A 4 -11.56 -2.88 -20.30
N LEU A 5 -10.87 -3.15 -21.40
CA LEU A 5 -9.47 -2.80 -21.61
C LEU A 5 -9.36 -1.91 -22.83
N VAL A 6 -8.72 -0.76 -22.67
CA VAL A 6 -8.46 0.20 -23.75
C VAL A 6 -6.97 0.21 -24.03
N ASP A 7 -6.57 0.01 -25.30
CA ASP A 7 -5.19 0.16 -25.76
C ASP A 7 -5.20 0.74 -27.18
N TYR A 8 -4.24 1.62 -27.49
CA TYR A 8 -4.16 2.28 -28.81
C TYR A 8 -3.46 1.41 -29.86
N ASN A 9 -2.82 0.32 -29.44
CA ASN A 9 -2.10 -0.59 -30.32
C ASN A 9 -3.01 -1.73 -30.77
N ARG A 10 -3.59 -1.56 -31.96
CA ARG A 10 -4.42 -2.55 -32.64
C ARG A 10 -3.91 -3.99 -32.55
N HIS A 11 -2.63 -4.23 -32.81
CA HIS A 11 -2.06 -5.59 -32.78
C HIS A 11 -2.04 -6.18 -31.37
N LYS A 12 -1.77 -5.36 -30.35
CA LYS A 12 -1.91 -5.78 -28.95
C LYS A 12 -3.37 -6.07 -28.60
N CYS A 13 -4.30 -5.21 -29.03
CA CYS A 13 -5.73 -5.44 -28.79
C CYS A 13 -6.21 -6.78 -29.36
N GLU A 14 -5.84 -7.09 -30.60
CA GLU A 14 -6.17 -8.37 -31.23
C GLU A 14 -5.59 -9.57 -30.47
N TRP A 15 -4.34 -9.47 -30.00
CA TRP A 15 -3.72 -10.51 -29.19
C TRP A 15 -4.44 -10.67 -27.84
N ILE A 16 -4.67 -9.58 -27.11
CA ILE A 16 -5.34 -9.59 -25.80
C ILE A 16 -6.77 -10.13 -25.92
N ALA A 17 -7.51 -9.76 -26.97
CA ALA A 17 -8.87 -10.22 -27.19
C ALA A 17 -8.95 -11.73 -27.44
N ASN A 18 -7.88 -12.35 -27.96
CA ASN A 18 -7.81 -13.80 -28.12
C ASN A 18 -7.41 -14.53 -26.82
N GLU A 19 -6.63 -13.89 -25.95
CA GLU A 19 -6.16 -14.47 -24.69
C GLU A 19 -7.16 -14.30 -23.54
N LEU A 20 -7.94 -13.21 -23.54
CA LEU A 20 -8.87 -12.89 -22.45
C LEU A 20 -10.33 -13.18 -22.85
N GLU A 21 -10.86 -14.32 -22.39
CA GLU A 21 -12.22 -14.76 -22.72
C GLU A 21 -13.34 -13.87 -22.15
N ASN A 22 -13.10 -13.17 -21.04
CA ASN A 22 -14.12 -12.41 -20.29
C ASN A 22 -13.79 -10.90 -20.18
N THR A 23 -13.11 -10.35 -21.18
CA THR A 23 -12.72 -8.94 -21.22
C THR A 23 -13.12 -8.31 -22.55
N MET A 24 -13.80 -7.17 -22.50
CA MET A 24 -14.03 -6.37 -23.70
C MET A 24 -12.76 -5.57 -24.01
N VAL A 25 -12.19 -5.78 -25.20
CA VAL A 25 -10.98 -5.06 -25.65
C VAL A 25 -11.36 -4.01 -26.66
N ILE A 26 -10.97 -2.77 -26.39
CA ILE A 26 -11.30 -1.57 -27.15
C ILE A 26 -9.99 -1.02 -27.72
N ASP A 27 -9.96 -0.86 -29.05
CA ASP A 27 -8.87 -0.21 -29.75
C ASP A 27 -9.12 1.30 -29.76
N GLY A 28 -8.38 2.04 -28.95
CA GLY A 28 -8.61 3.47 -28.75
C GLY A 28 -7.63 4.13 -27.78
N ASP A 29 -7.72 5.46 -27.69
CA ASP A 29 -6.91 6.26 -26.78
C ASP A 29 -7.66 6.48 -25.46
N GLY A 30 -7.07 6.09 -24.33
CA GLY A 30 -7.65 6.29 -23.00
C GLY A 30 -7.77 7.77 -22.58
N THR A 31 -7.28 8.71 -23.38
CA THR A 31 -7.46 10.16 -23.19
C THR A 31 -8.56 10.75 -24.09
N ASP A 32 -9.17 9.94 -24.96
CA ASP A 32 -10.27 10.37 -25.84
C ASP A 32 -11.58 10.45 -25.04
N LEU A 33 -12.03 11.67 -24.80
CA LEU A 33 -13.28 11.98 -24.11
C LEU A 33 -14.51 11.34 -24.75
N GLU A 34 -14.59 11.32 -26.08
CA GLU A 34 -15.78 10.81 -26.78
C GLU A 34 -15.81 9.29 -26.72
N LEU A 35 -14.64 8.64 -26.78
CA LEU A 35 -14.51 7.19 -26.53
C LEU A 35 -14.99 6.84 -25.13
N LEU A 36 -14.45 7.50 -24.10
CA LEU A 36 -14.79 7.20 -22.70
C LEU A 36 -16.28 7.39 -22.41
N LYS A 37 -16.89 8.44 -22.96
CA LYS A 37 -18.35 8.65 -22.85
C LYS A 37 -19.15 7.57 -23.59
N SER A 38 -18.72 7.18 -24.78
CA SER A 38 -19.41 6.13 -25.55
C SER A 38 -19.40 4.77 -24.85
N GLU A 39 -18.47 4.60 -23.91
CA GLU A 39 -18.30 3.41 -23.08
C GLU A 39 -18.91 3.57 -21.67
N ASP A 40 -19.76 4.58 -21.43
CA ASP A 40 -20.45 4.80 -20.15
C ASP A 40 -19.50 4.83 -18.95
N ILE A 41 -18.41 5.61 -19.06
CA ILE A 41 -17.40 5.74 -18.00
C ILE A 41 -17.99 6.18 -16.65
N ASP A 42 -19.08 6.93 -16.64
CA ASP A 42 -19.80 7.37 -15.44
C ASP A 42 -20.48 6.21 -14.67
N ALA A 43 -20.70 5.08 -15.33
CA ALA A 43 -21.24 3.86 -14.71
C ALA A 43 -20.15 2.89 -14.22
N VAL A 44 -18.86 3.25 -14.34
CA VAL A 44 -17.74 2.41 -13.95
C VAL A 44 -17.41 2.59 -12.47
N ASP A 45 -17.33 1.48 -11.74
CA ASP A 45 -16.96 1.48 -10.31
C ASP A 45 -15.49 1.89 -10.09
N SER A 46 -14.59 1.44 -10.97
CA SER A 46 -13.17 1.71 -10.86
C SER A 46 -12.47 1.84 -12.21
N PHE A 47 -11.56 2.82 -12.31
CA PHE A 47 -10.78 3.09 -13.50
C PHE A 47 -9.29 3.01 -13.21
N ILE A 48 -8.57 2.19 -13.98
CA ILE A 48 -7.15 1.88 -13.75
C ILE A 48 -6.34 2.29 -14.97
N THR A 49 -5.34 3.16 -14.78
CA THR A 49 -4.48 3.65 -15.86
C THR A 49 -3.03 3.21 -15.65
N VAL A 50 -2.56 2.29 -16.49
CA VAL A 50 -1.30 1.57 -16.28
C VAL A 50 -0.42 1.52 -17.53
N THR A 51 -0.54 2.53 -18.40
CA THR A 51 0.29 2.66 -19.60
C THR A 51 1.73 3.00 -19.23
N GLU A 52 2.64 2.88 -20.19
CA GLU A 52 4.05 3.29 -20.02
C GLU A 52 4.22 4.81 -19.91
N ASN A 53 3.22 5.59 -20.34
CA ASN A 53 3.26 7.04 -20.29
C ASN A 53 2.51 7.56 -19.05
N GLU A 54 3.26 8.12 -18.10
CA GLU A 54 2.68 8.65 -16.86
C GLU A 54 1.77 9.85 -17.09
N GLN A 55 2.01 10.65 -18.14
CA GLN A 55 1.12 11.76 -18.50
C GLN A 55 -0.23 11.24 -19.00
N THR A 56 -0.23 10.17 -19.80
CA THR A 56 -1.46 9.48 -20.22
C THR A 56 -2.19 8.95 -18.99
N ASN A 57 -1.49 8.29 -18.07
CA ASN A 57 -2.12 7.77 -16.86
C ASN A 57 -2.76 8.88 -16.00
N LEU A 58 -2.03 9.99 -15.80
CA LEU A 58 -2.54 11.14 -15.07
C LEU A 58 -3.77 11.76 -15.75
N ILE A 59 -3.71 12.03 -17.06
CA ILE A 59 -4.81 12.66 -17.80
C ILE A 59 -6.03 11.73 -17.81
N SER A 60 -5.87 10.45 -18.16
CA SER A 60 -6.97 9.48 -18.17
C SER A 60 -7.61 9.31 -16.79
N GLY A 61 -6.81 9.29 -15.72
CA GLY A 61 -7.32 9.23 -14.35
C GLY A 61 -8.08 10.50 -13.94
N LEU A 62 -7.56 11.68 -14.32
CA LEU A 62 -8.26 12.95 -14.12
C LEU A 62 -9.61 12.99 -14.85
N LEU A 63 -9.66 12.46 -16.07
CA LEU A 63 -10.90 12.36 -16.84
C LEU A 63 -11.89 11.42 -16.16
N ALA A 64 -11.46 10.24 -15.73
CA ALA A 64 -12.31 9.29 -15.00
C ALA A 64 -12.89 9.91 -13.71
N HIS A 65 -12.06 10.61 -12.94
CA HIS A 65 -12.51 11.35 -11.77
C HIS A 65 -13.52 12.44 -12.13
N HIS A 66 -13.28 13.20 -13.22
CA HIS A 66 -14.21 14.22 -13.71
C HIS A 66 -15.58 13.64 -14.11
N PHE A 67 -15.60 12.43 -14.67
CA PHE A 67 -16.84 11.72 -15.02
C PHE A 67 -17.51 11.02 -13.82
N GLY A 68 -16.93 11.11 -12.62
CA GLY A 68 -17.57 10.62 -11.39
C GLY A 68 -17.24 9.18 -11.01
N VAL A 69 -16.19 8.59 -11.58
CA VAL A 69 -15.71 7.26 -11.16
C VAL A 69 -15.27 7.30 -9.70
N GLU A 70 -15.80 6.38 -8.88
CA GLU A 70 -15.57 6.34 -7.43
C GLU A 70 -14.11 6.01 -7.08
N GLN A 71 -13.50 5.06 -7.81
CA GLN A 71 -12.17 4.55 -7.53
C GLN A 71 -11.25 4.69 -8.74
N THR A 72 -10.38 5.70 -8.76
CA THR A 72 -9.35 5.85 -9.80
C THR A 72 -7.98 5.42 -9.28
N ILE A 73 -7.28 4.55 -10.02
CA ILE A 73 -5.94 4.06 -9.69
C ILE A 73 -4.99 4.38 -10.85
N MET A 74 -3.93 5.13 -10.58
CA MET A 74 -2.98 5.57 -11.59
C MET A 74 -1.58 4.99 -11.34
N HIS A 75 -0.93 4.45 -12.37
CA HIS A 75 0.50 4.13 -12.30
C HIS A 75 1.33 5.38 -12.62
N ILE A 76 2.01 5.90 -11.60
CA ILE A 76 2.93 7.04 -11.70
C ILE A 76 4.17 6.72 -10.86
N SER A 77 5.34 6.93 -11.42
CA SER A 77 6.65 6.67 -10.82
C SER A 77 7.38 7.95 -10.46
N THR A 78 7.03 9.08 -11.11
CA THR A 78 7.51 10.42 -10.78
C THR A 78 6.93 10.87 -9.44
N THR A 79 7.78 10.96 -8.41
CA THR A 79 7.40 11.26 -7.03
C THR A 79 6.84 12.67 -6.84
N GLU A 80 7.21 13.60 -7.72
CA GLU A 80 6.82 15.01 -7.69
C GLU A 80 5.31 15.21 -7.90
N PHE A 81 4.63 14.27 -8.55
CA PHE A 81 3.18 14.34 -8.77
C PHE A 81 2.36 13.81 -7.57
N LEU A 82 2.97 13.01 -6.68
CA LEU A 82 2.26 12.35 -5.58
C LEU A 82 1.55 13.35 -4.65
N PRO A 83 2.19 14.44 -4.17
CA PRO A 83 1.54 15.36 -3.24
C PRO A 83 0.29 16.00 -3.84
N ILE A 84 0.35 16.37 -5.12
CA ILE A 84 -0.77 17.04 -5.82
C ILE A 84 -1.96 16.08 -5.96
N ILE A 85 -1.71 14.82 -6.32
CA ILE A 85 -2.78 13.82 -6.49
C ILE A 85 -3.43 13.50 -5.15
N GLN A 86 -2.64 13.44 -4.07
CA GLN A 86 -3.13 13.25 -2.71
C GLN A 86 -3.96 14.42 -2.21
N GLU A 87 -3.47 15.66 -2.38
CA GLU A 87 -4.20 16.88 -1.97
C GLU A 87 -5.53 17.05 -2.70
N THR A 88 -5.55 16.69 -3.98
CA THR A 88 -6.74 16.84 -4.83
C THR A 88 -7.75 15.70 -4.66
N GLY A 89 -7.37 14.58 -4.05
CA GLY A 89 -8.25 13.44 -3.82
C GLY A 89 -8.67 12.71 -5.10
N ILE A 90 -7.91 12.87 -6.18
CA ILE A 90 -8.27 12.43 -7.54
C ILE A 90 -8.17 10.90 -7.70
N GLY A 91 -7.53 10.21 -6.77
CA GLY A 91 -7.45 8.76 -6.75
C GLY A 91 -6.23 8.25 -5.99
N SER A 92 -5.99 6.95 -6.08
CA SER A 92 -4.80 6.30 -5.54
C SER A 92 -3.69 6.22 -6.58
N VAL A 93 -2.44 6.35 -6.13
CA VAL A 93 -1.26 6.20 -7.00
C VAL A 93 -0.49 4.95 -6.64
N ILE A 94 -0.10 4.19 -7.66
CA ILE A 94 0.82 3.06 -7.53
C ILE A 94 2.10 3.41 -8.28
N SER A 95 3.26 3.14 -7.67
CA SER A 95 4.57 3.27 -8.32
C SER A 95 5.24 1.90 -8.38
N LYS A 96 5.58 1.44 -9.60
CA LYS A 96 6.37 0.21 -9.80
C LYS A 96 7.75 0.31 -9.13
N ASN A 97 8.37 1.49 -9.18
CA ASN A 97 9.66 1.74 -8.56
C ASN A 97 9.58 1.60 -7.04
N MET A 98 8.60 2.24 -6.40
CA MET A 98 8.40 2.09 -4.95
C MET A 98 8.04 0.65 -4.58
N SER A 99 7.20 -0.02 -5.37
CA SER A 99 6.86 -1.44 -5.15
C SER A 99 8.09 -2.35 -5.20
N THR A 100 9.01 -2.07 -6.13
CA THR A 100 10.27 -2.79 -6.28
C THR A 100 11.21 -2.50 -5.11
N VAL A 101 11.38 -1.22 -4.75
CA VAL A 101 12.20 -0.80 -3.60
C VAL A 101 11.70 -1.46 -2.32
N ASN A 102 10.39 -1.41 -2.06
CA ASN A 102 9.78 -2.06 -0.89
C ASN A 102 10.01 -3.57 -0.89
N SER A 103 9.93 -4.22 -2.05
CA SER A 103 10.21 -5.66 -2.17
C SER A 103 11.68 -6.00 -1.88
N ILE A 104 12.62 -5.19 -2.38
CA ILE A 104 14.06 -5.37 -2.10
C ILE A 104 14.35 -5.10 -0.63
N LEU A 105 13.84 -4.01 -0.06
CA LEU A 105 14.01 -3.68 1.35
C LEU A 105 13.45 -4.79 2.23
N ARG A 106 12.28 -5.35 1.89
CA ARG A 106 11.71 -6.51 2.59
C ARG A 106 12.68 -7.70 2.56
N GLN A 107 13.29 -7.99 1.42
CA GLN A 107 14.22 -9.12 1.28
C GLN A 107 15.54 -8.91 2.02
N ILE A 108 16.09 -7.69 2.00
CA ILE A 108 17.29 -7.36 2.79
C ILE A 108 17.00 -7.45 4.29
N ARG A 109 15.79 -7.05 4.70
CA ARG A 109 15.35 -7.05 6.10
C ARG A 109 14.93 -8.43 6.60
N SER A 110 14.50 -9.35 5.74
CA SER A 110 14.10 -10.70 6.16
C SER A 110 15.24 -11.58 6.68
N ASP A 111 16.50 -11.22 6.37
CA ASP A 111 17.69 -11.87 6.95
C ASP A 111 18.01 -11.37 8.37
N LEU A 112 17.29 -10.35 8.85
CA LEU A 112 17.35 -9.81 10.20
C LEU A 112 16.08 -10.24 10.94
N SER A 113 16.21 -10.69 12.19
CA SER A 113 15.09 -11.09 13.07
C SER A 113 14.09 -9.96 13.41
N GLU A 114 14.22 -8.80 12.77
CA GLU A 114 13.50 -7.56 13.02
C GLU A 114 13.05 -6.95 11.68
N THR A 115 11.77 -7.08 11.34
CA THR A 115 11.28 -6.59 10.04
C THR A 115 10.57 -5.25 10.21
N GLN A 116 11.16 -4.16 9.69
CA GLN A 116 10.39 -2.95 9.41
C GLN A 116 9.51 -3.22 8.19
N VAL A 117 8.21 -3.37 8.42
CA VAL A 117 7.20 -3.85 7.46
C VAL A 117 6.86 -2.78 6.43
N MET A 118 6.68 -1.54 6.88
CA MET A 118 6.32 -0.41 6.03
C MET A 118 6.66 0.91 6.72
N THR A 119 6.91 1.93 5.92
CA THR A 119 7.08 3.32 6.39
C THR A 119 5.96 4.16 5.78
N PHE A 120 5.28 4.93 6.61
CA PHE A 120 4.34 5.96 6.19
C PHE A 120 5.08 7.30 6.14
N ASP A 121 5.68 7.61 4.99
CA ASP A 121 6.51 8.82 4.80
C ASP A 121 5.75 10.12 5.11
N GLU A 122 4.43 10.14 4.92
CA GLU A 122 3.55 11.31 5.15
C GLU A 122 3.48 11.75 6.62
N ILE A 123 3.59 10.81 7.56
CA ILE A 123 3.43 11.07 9.00
C ILE A 123 4.69 10.77 9.83
N ASP A 124 5.78 10.41 9.15
CA ASP A 124 7.06 10.00 9.76
C ASP A 124 6.85 8.87 10.80
N VAL A 125 6.10 7.83 10.41
CA VAL A 125 5.81 6.65 11.24
C VAL A 125 6.23 5.38 10.52
N ASP A 126 7.02 4.57 11.21
CA ASP A 126 7.40 3.23 10.82
C ASP A 126 6.50 2.19 11.47
N VAL A 127 6.18 1.14 10.72
CA VAL A 127 5.58 -0.08 11.23
C VAL A 127 6.67 -1.13 11.35
N LEU A 128 6.85 -1.60 12.58
CA LEU A 128 7.86 -2.57 12.98
C LEU A 128 7.16 -3.86 13.36
N GLU A 129 7.61 -4.97 12.79
CA GLU A 129 7.27 -6.31 13.25
C GLU A 129 8.40 -6.79 14.15
N LEU A 130 8.09 -6.88 15.45
CA LEU A 130 9.06 -7.19 16.50
C LEU A 130 8.68 -8.50 17.19
N LYS A 131 9.65 -9.42 17.24
CA LYS A 131 9.56 -10.64 18.03
C LYS A 131 10.26 -10.43 19.37
N PRO A 132 9.60 -10.62 20.52
CA PRO A 132 10.24 -10.51 21.82
C PRO A 132 11.28 -11.61 22.07
N ASP A 133 12.44 -11.22 22.59
CA ASP A 133 13.41 -12.16 23.15
C ASP A 133 12.90 -12.74 24.48
N LYS A 134 13.41 -13.92 24.81
CA LYS A 134 13.20 -14.56 26.12
C LYS A 134 13.74 -13.66 27.23
N GLY A 135 12.85 -13.22 28.12
CA GLY A 135 13.21 -12.34 29.24
C GLY A 135 13.19 -10.85 28.93
N SER A 136 12.75 -10.46 27.73
CA SER A 136 12.56 -9.04 27.39
C SER A 136 11.54 -8.34 28.29
N PRO A 137 11.63 -7.00 28.46
CA PRO A 137 10.66 -6.22 29.23
C PRO A 137 9.20 -6.46 28.84
N VAL A 138 8.92 -6.64 27.55
CA VAL A 138 7.56 -6.90 27.03
C VAL A 138 6.99 -8.26 27.40
N CYS A 139 7.84 -9.23 27.73
CA CYS A 139 7.42 -10.54 28.22
C CYS A 139 7.17 -10.56 29.74
N SER A 140 7.73 -9.60 30.47
CA SER A 140 7.76 -9.63 31.94
C SER A 140 6.50 -9.04 32.58
N GLN A 141 5.83 -8.10 31.92
CA GLN A 141 4.70 -7.37 32.47
C GLN A 141 3.75 -6.88 31.36
N PRO A 142 2.49 -6.51 31.67
CA PRO A 142 1.54 -5.97 30.70
C PRO A 142 2.03 -4.68 30.03
N LEU A 143 1.61 -4.44 28.79
CA LEU A 143 2.00 -3.27 28.00
C LEU A 143 1.72 -1.93 28.72
N SER A 144 0.68 -1.85 29.55
CA SER A 144 0.35 -0.64 30.34
C SER A 144 1.35 -0.32 31.45
N GLU A 145 2.10 -1.31 31.92
CA GLU A 145 3.09 -1.15 32.99
C GLU A 145 4.49 -0.85 32.44
N ILE A 146 4.68 -1.01 31.13
CA ILE A 146 5.93 -0.73 30.43
C ILE A 146 5.96 0.74 30.02
N SER A 147 7.11 1.39 30.24
CA SER A 147 7.34 2.76 29.80
C SER A 147 7.61 2.83 28.29
N PHE A 148 6.59 2.57 27.47
CA PHE A 148 6.66 2.76 26.02
C PHE A 148 6.87 4.24 25.68
N PRO A 149 7.71 4.57 24.68
CA PRO A 149 7.83 5.93 24.17
C PRO A 149 6.46 6.48 23.71
N LYS A 150 6.14 7.73 24.07
CA LYS A 150 4.85 8.36 23.72
C LYS A 150 4.56 8.43 22.22
N ALA A 151 5.60 8.40 21.38
CA ALA A 151 5.50 8.42 19.93
C ALA A 151 5.50 6.99 19.34
N SER A 152 5.01 6.01 20.08
CA SER A 152 4.88 4.62 19.66
C SER A 152 3.64 3.95 20.22
N ILE A 153 3.11 2.95 19.52
CA ILE A 153 1.97 2.14 19.95
C ILE A 153 2.07 0.72 19.38
N VAL A 154 1.83 -0.28 20.23
CA VAL A 154 1.62 -1.65 19.77
C VAL A 154 0.18 -1.74 19.26
N GLY A 155 -0.01 -2.09 18.00
CA GLY A 155 -1.34 -2.18 17.39
C GLY A 155 -1.92 -3.60 17.45
N VAL A 156 -1.13 -4.58 17.02
CA VAL A 156 -1.57 -5.97 16.85
C VAL A 156 -0.54 -6.92 17.44
N ILE A 157 -1.02 -7.99 18.07
CA ILE A 157 -0.20 -9.11 18.53
C ILE A 157 -0.64 -10.34 17.73
N ASN A 158 0.33 -11.04 17.15
CA ASN A 158 0.16 -12.29 16.45
C ASN A 158 0.72 -13.44 17.30
N HIS A 159 -0.16 -14.27 17.84
CA HIS A 159 0.23 -15.48 18.56
C HIS A 159 -0.02 -16.70 17.68
N HIS A 160 1.03 -17.25 17.06
CA HIS A 160 0.94 -18.41 16.16
C HIS A 160 -0.20 -18.31 15.11
N GLY A 161 -0.32 -17.16 14.43
CA GLY A 161 -1.32 -16.91 13.40
C GLY A 161 -2.65 -16.36 13.93
N HIS A 162 -2.82 -16.24 15.25
CA HIS A 162 -4.00 -15.62 15.86
C HIS A 162 -3.74 -14.14 16.12
N LEU A 163 -4.36 -13.29 15.29
CA LEU A 163 -4.24 -11.84 15.40
C LEU A 163 -5.20 -11.31 16.46
N THR A 164 -4.65 -10.54 17.40
CA THR A 164 -5.41 -9.86 18.46
C THR A 164 -5.01 -8.39 18.53
N ILE A 165 -5.99 -7.49 18.73
CA ILE A 165 -5.71 -6.07 18.96
C ILE A 165 -5.02 -5.91 20.32
N ALA A 166 -3.87 -5.25 20.34
CA ALA A 166 -3.13 -4.98 21.55
C ALA A 166 -3.90 -4.01 22.46
N ARG A 167 -3.96 -4.34 23.74
CA ARG A 167 -4.55 -3.48 24.79
C ARG A 167 -3.50 -3.24 25.86
N GLY A 168 -3.72 -2.26 26.73
CA GLY A 168 -2.83 -2.03 27.87
C GLY A 168 -2.65 -3.27 28.75
N SER A 169 -3.70 -4.08 28.90
CA SER A 169 -3.67 -5.35 29.63
C SER A 169 -3.02 -6.52 28.89
N SER A 170 -2.64 -6.35 27.62
CA SER A 170 -1.97 -7.40 26.86
C SER A 170 -0.55 -7.59 27.37
N GLN A 171 -0.13 -8.84 27.51
CA GLN A 171 1.25 -9.23 27.82
C GLN A 171 1.73 -10.13 26.70
N LEU A 172 2.95 -9.88 26.21
CA LEU A 172 3.53 -10.66 25.13
C LEU A 172 4.31 -11.86 25.69
N THR A 173 4.59 -12.81 24.81
CA THR A 173 5.40 -14.00 25.05
C THR A 173 6.50 -14.09 23.99
N GLU A 174 7.51 -14.94 24.21
CA GLU A 174 8.61 -15.18 23.25
C GLU A 174 8.14 -15.80 21.92
N GLU A 175 6.90 -16.30 21.89
CA GLU A 175 6.26 -16.88 20.70
C GLU A 175 5.39 -15.86 19.93
N ASP A 176 5.23 -14.66 20.47
CA ASP A 176 4.45 -13.61 19.83
C ASP A 176 5.25 -12.81 18.81
N THR A 177 4.53 -12.26 17.85
CA THR A 177 5.04 -11.20 16.98
C THR A 177 4.14 -9.97 17.15
N ALA A 178 4.73 -8.82 17.46
CA ALA A 178 4.01 -7.57 17.66
C ALA A 178 4.19 -6.62 16.48
N LEU A 179 3.08 -6.04 16.01
CA LEU A 179 3.09 -4.95 15.05
C LEU A 179 3.08 -3.62 15.81
N VAL A 180 4.16 -2.86 15.71
CA VAL A 180 4.38 -1.62 16.46
C VAL A 180 4.51 -0.44 15.51
N PHE A 181 3.71 0.59 15.71
CA PHE A 181 3.80 1.86 15.00
C PHE A 181 4.65 2.80 15.83
N ALA A 182 5.71 3.36 15.26
CA ALA A 182 6.63 4.25 15.97
C ALA A 182 7.15 5.36 15.07
N LYS A 183 7.31 6.57 15.60
CA LYS A 183 8.07 7.59 14.89
C LYS A 183 9.55 7.21 14.81
N ASN A 184 10.21 7.57 13.71
CA ASN A 184 11.63 7.24 13.47
C ASN A 184 12.54 7.64 14.66
N SER A 185 12.26 8.81 15.27
CA SER A 185 12.97 9.32 16.46
C SER A 185 12.95 8.42 17.71
N VAL A 186 12.03 7.43 17.80
CA VAL A 186 11.89 6.55 18.96
C VAL A 186 12.02 5.06 18.63
N THR A 187 12.22 4.71 17.35
CA THR A 187 12.33 3.33 16.87
C THR A 187 13.37 2.52 17.66
N ASP A 188 14.57 3.07 17.89
CA ASP A 188 15.62 2.38 18.66
C ASP A 188 15.23 2.13 20.13
N LYS A 189 14.46 3.04 20.73
CA LYS A 189 14.00 2.89 22.12
C LYS A 189 12.94 1.79 22.22
N VAL A 190 12.05 1.71 21.23
CA VAL A 190 11.05 0.65 21.14
C VAL A 190 11.74 -0.72 21.02
N ARG A 191 12.73 -0.84 20.12
CA ARG A 191 13.46 -2.11 19.93
C ARG A 191 14.09 -2.64 21.21
N LYS A 192 14.69 -1.76 22.03
CA LYS A 192 15.26 -2.15 23.32
C LYS A 192 14.27 -2.79 24.30
N LEU A 193 12.96 -2.55 24.16
CA LEU A 193 11.94 -3.18 25.00
C LEU A 193 11.66 -4.64 24.62
N PHE A 194 12.05 -5.05 23.41
CA PHE A 194 11.87 -6.40 22.87
C PHE A 194 13.12 -7.26 22.99
N LEU A 195 14.27 -6.67 23.36
CA LEU A 195 15.54 -7.37 23.57
C LEU A 195 15.73 -7.74 25.06
N ALA A 196 16.51 -8.78 25.34
CA ALA A 196 16.89 -9.22 26.70
C ALA A 196 18.09 -8.45 27.28
#